data_AF-A0A832RWW9-F1
#
_entry.id   AF-A0A832RWW9-F1
#
_cell.length_a   1.000
_cell.length_b   1.000
_cell.length_c   1.000
_cell.angle_alpha   90.00
_cell.angle_beta   90.00
_cell.angle_gamma   90.00
#
_symmetry.space_group_name_H-M   'P 1'
#
loop_
_entity.id
_entity.type
_entity.pdbx_description
1 polymer ?
#
loop_
_entity_poly.entity_id
_entity_poly.type
_entity_poly.pdbx_seq_one_letter_code
_entity_poly.pdbx_strand_id
1 'polypeptide(L)'
;MVGEGVLTVKCRVVSVHERREWQGVVMEELQTRSRVYFPRVPKEYSLEVGDVLRVRMEKLPPELLDMGERTMKVVLLDDEDNVLDWTML
;
A
#
# COMPACT_ATOMS: atom_id res chain seq x y z
N MET A 1 1.56 -7.82 -23.08
CA MET A 1 2.73 -7.02 -22.65
C MET A 1 2.49 -6.63 -21.21
N VAL A 2 3.21 -7.26 -20.28
CA VAL A 2 3.19 -6.85 -18.86
C VAL A 2 4.16 -5.67 -18.79
N GLY A 3 3.65 -4.46 -18.47
CA GLY A 3 4.50 -3.28 -18.35
C GLY A 3 5.56 -3.52 -17.28
N GLU A 4 6.83 -3.47 -17.68
CA GLU A 4 7.95 -3.65 -16.77
C GLU A 4 7.88 -2.60 -15.65
N GLY A 5 7.66 -3.03 -14.42
CA GLY A 5 7.77 -2.17 -13.23
C GLY A 5 6.52 -1.98 -12.39
N VAL A 6 5.36 -2.55 -12.75
CA VAL A 6 4.14 -2.51 -11.93
C VAL A 6 3.70 -3.91 -11.52
N LEU A 7 3.57 -4.14 -10.22
CA LEU A 7 3.09 -5.39 -9.63
C LEU A 7 1.92 -5.11 -8.69
N THR A 8 0.83 -5.86 -8.78
CA THR A 8 -0.29 -5.77 -7.83
C THR A 8 -0.43 -7.10 -7.10
N VAL A 9 -0.48 -7.06 -5.77
CA VAL A 9 -0.61 -8.23 -4.90
C VAL A 9 -1.79 -8.10 -3.95
N LYS A 10 -2.28 -9.22 -3.43
CA LYS A 10 -3.28 -9.23 -2.37
C LYS A 10 -2.59 -9.22 -1.02
N CYS A 11 -3.03 -8.32 -0.16
CA CYS A 11 -2.52 -8.17 1.20
C CYS A 11 -3.68 -8.20 2.19
N ARG A 12 -3.40 -8.70 3.39
CA ARG A 12 -4.35 -8.71 4.50
C ARG A 12 -4.00 -7.64 5.52
N VAL A 13 -5.00 -6.95 6.07
CA VAL A 13 -4.84 -6.06 7.22
C VAL A 13 -4.43 -6.89 8.45
N VAL A 14 -3.28 -6.56 9.04
CA VAL A 14 -2.79 -7.22 10.27
C VAL A 14 -2.73 -6.29 11.49
N SER A 15 -2.86 -4.97 11.28
CA SER A 15 -2.98 -3.99 12.35
C SER A 15 -3.67 -2.73 11.84
N VAL A 16 -4.49 -2.13 12.70
CA VAL A 16 -5.15 -0.83 12.49
C VAL A 16 -4.84 0.07 13.69
N HIS A 17 -4.43 1.30 13.41
CA HIS A 17 -4.04 2.30 14.40
C HIS A 17 -4.85 3.58 14.19
N GLU A 18 -5.87 3.76 15.02
CA GLU A 18 -6.76 4.92 15.00
C GLU A 18 -6.02 6.25 15.21
N ARG A 19 -6.30 7.26 14.37
CA ARG A 19 -5.90 8.67 14.57
C ARG A 19 -7.14 9.57 14.57
N ARG A 20 -7.04 10.89 14.35
CA ARG A 20 -8.26 11.74 14.27
C ARG A 20 -9.02 11.51 12.96
N GLU A 21 -8.48 12.05 11.86
CA GLU A 21 -9.11 11.98 10.53
C GLU A 21 -8.70 10.73 9.74
N TRP A 22 -7.67 10.03 10.21
CA TRP A 22 -7.00 8.93 9.51
C TRP A 22 -6.90 7.69 10.39
N GLN A 23 -6.59 6.56 9.76
CA GLN A 23 -6.15 5.34 10.40
C GLN A 23 -4.85 4.88 9.76
N GLY A 24 -3.92 4.41 10.59
CA GLY A 24 -2.71 3.77 10.13
C GLY A 24 -2.93 2.28 9.96
N VAL A 25 -2.63 1.72 8.80
CA VAL A 25 -2.93 0.31 8.49
C VAL A 25 -1.64 -0.42 8.12
N VAL A 26 -1.42 -1.57 8.74
CA VAL A 26 -0.33 -2.49 8.35
C VAL A 26 -0.92 -3.59 7.49
N MET A 27 -0.42 -3.68 6.27
CA MET A 27 -0.78 -4.71 5.30
C MET A 27 0.30 -5.79 5.27
N GLU A 28 -0.10 -7.06 5.21
CA GLU A 28 0.79 -8.22 5.04
C GLU A 28 0.46 -8.93 3.73
N GLU A 29 1.44 -9.06 2.83
CA GLU A 29 1.28 -9.80 1.58
C GLU A 29 1.15 -11.30 1.86
N LEU A 30 0.19 -11.95 1.20
CA LEU A 30 -0.26 -13.29 1.57
C LEU A 30 0.79 -14.40 1.34
N GLN A 31 1.68 -14.27 0.36
CA GLN A 31 2.67 -15.29 0.01
C GLN A 31 4.00 -15.11 0.76
N THR A 32 4.54 -13.91 0.71
CA THR A 32 5.87 -13.53 1.22
C THR A 32 5.85 -13.11 2.68
N ARG A 33 4.67 -12.78 3.22
CA ARG A 33 4.50 -12.18 4.56
C ARG A 33 5.20 -10.83 4.73
N SER A 34 5.61 -10.20 3.62
CA SER A 34 6.17 -8.85 3.63
C SER A 34 5.12 -7.86 4.11
N ARG A 35 5.55 -6.81 4.81
CA ARG A 35 4.65 -5.85 5.44
C ARG A 35 4.91 -4.43 4.99
N VAL A 36 3.83 -3.68 4.79
CA VAL A 36 3.87 -2.26 4.44
C VAL A 36 2.90 -1.49 5.34
N TYR A 37 3.33 -0.34 5.82
CA TYR A 37 2.52 0.54 6.65
C TYR A 37 2.01 1.74 5.85
N PHE A 38 0.71 1.97 5.91
CA PHE A 38 -0.02 3.08 5.29
C PHE A 38 -0.52 4.01 6.39
N PRO A 39 0.12 5.17 6.63
CA PRO A 39 -0.16 6.00 7.79
C PRO A 39 -1.43 6.87 7.68
N ARG A 40 -2.02 7.00 6.50
CA ARG A 40 -3.04 8.02 6.17
C ARG A 40 -4.21 7.43 5.39
N VAL A 41 -4.68 6.24 5.75
CA VAL A 41 -5.94 5.73 5.21
C VAL A 41 -7.11 6.52 5.80
N PRO A 42 -8.06 7.04 5.02
CA PRO A 42 -9.24 7.72 5.56
C PRO A 42 -10.09 6.78 6.43
N LYS A 43 -10.66 7.31 7.52
CA LYS A 43 -11.47 6.49 8.44
C LYS A 43 -12.80 6.00 7.86
N GLU A 44 -13.33 6.68 6.86
CA GLU A 44 -14.57 6.31 6.18
C GLU A 44 -14.51 4.92 5.52
N TYR A 45 -13.31 4.40 5.24
CA TYR A 45 -13.12 3.06 4.70
C TYR A 45 -13.21 1.93 5.75
N SER A 46 -13.40 2.26 7.04
CA SER A 46 -13.69 1.32 8.15
C SER A 46 -12.98 -0.04 8.07
N LEU A 47 -11.66 -0.03 7.83
CA LEU A 47 -10.88 -1.26 7.65
C LEU A 47 -10.70 -2.01 8.97
N GLU A 48 -10.81 -3.32 8.91
CA GLU A 48 -10.69 -4.23 10.05
C GLU A 48 -9.54 -5.23 9.87
N VAL A 49 -9.04 -5.76 10.98
CA VAL A 49 -8.04 -6.84 10.95
C VAL A 49 -8.64 -8.08 10.29
N GLY A 50 -7.99 -8.55 9.23
CA GLY A 50 -8.47 -9.67 8.42
C GLY A 50 -8.94 -9.27 7.03
N ASP A 51 -9.26 -8.01 6.79
CA ASP A 51 -9.66 -7.51 5.47
C ASP A 51 -8.56 -7.74 4.44
N VAL A 52 -8.96 -8.08 3.22
CA VAL A 52 -8.05 -8.32 2.11
C VAL A 52 -8.23 -7.21 1.08
N LEU A 53 -7.14 -6.50 0.82
CA LEU A 53 -7.08 -5.40 -0.16
C LEU A 53 -5.96 -5.64 -1.15
N ARG A 54 -5.84 -4.76 -2.15
CA ARG A 54 -4.77 -4.80 -3.14
C ARG A 54 -3.69 -3.79 -2.81
N VAL A 55 -2.45 -4.19 -3.00
CA VAL A 55 -1.29 -3.30 -2.93
C VAL A 55 -0.60 -3.30 -4.28
N ARG A 56 -0.49 -2.12 -4.89
CA ARG A 56 0.23 -1.90 -6.15
C ARG A 56 1.60 -1.32 -5.87
N MET A 57 2.63 -1.98 -6.36
CA MET A 57 4.03 -1.57 -6.29
C MET A 57 4.49 -1.12 -7.66
N GLU A 58 5.02 0.09 -7.73
CA GLU A 58 5.52 0.73 -8.94
C GLU A 58 6.97 1.10 -8.71
N LYS A 59 7.89 0.60 -9.55
CA LYS A 59 9.26 1.12 -9.54
C LYS A 59 9.23 2.59 -9.93
N LEU A 60 9.95 3.41 -9.18
CA LEU A 60 10.12 4.81 -9.54
C LEU A 60 10.94 4.91 -10.84
N PRO A 61 10.60 5.87 -11.73
CA PRO A 61 11.42 6.19 -12.90
C PRO A 61 12.87 6.49 -12.50
N PRO A 62 13.86 6.16 -13.35
CA PRO A 62 15.27 6.50 -13.11
C PRO A 62 15.50 7.96 -12.75
N GLU A 63 14.71 8.87 -13.33
CA GLU A 63 14.78 10.31 -13.11
C GLU A 63 14.33 10.73 -11.70
N LEU A 64 13.61 9.87 -10.98
CA LEU A 64 13.17 10.08 -9.60
C LEU A 64 14.05 9.34 -8.57
N LEU A 65 15.03 8.53 -9.03
CA LEU A 65 15.95 7.81 -8.14
C LEU A 65 16.96 8.73 -7.43
N ASP A 66 17.09 9.99 -7.87
CA ASP A 66 17.90 11.00 -7.16
C ASP A 66 17.26 11.43 -5.82
N MET A 67 16.05 10.96 -5.49
CA MET A 67 15.35 11.24 -4.22
C MET A 67 15.84 10.40 -3.02
N GLY A 68 16.98 9.72 -3.13
CA GLY A 68 17.61 8.94 -2.06
C GLY A 68 17.42 7.43 -2.22
N GLU A 69 17.36 6.68 -1.11
CA GLU A 69 17.27 5.20 -1.13
C GLU A 69 15.90 4.66 -1.57
N ARG A 70 14.91 5.54 -1.76
CA ARG A 70 13.55 5.12 -2.12
C ARG A 70 13.45 4.83 -3.60
N THR A 71 13.04 3.60 -3.93
CA THR A 71 13.03 3.09 -5.31
C THR A 71 11.64 2.65 -5.75
N MET A 72 10.66 2.59 -4.84
CA MET A 72 9.32 2.10 -5.14
C MET A 72 8.25 3.01 -4.56
N LYS A 73 7.21 3.27 -5.36
CA LYS A 73 5.93 3.79 -4.90
C LYS A 73 5.02 2.61 -4.62
N VAL A 74 4.38 2.60 -3.45
CA VAL A 74 3.49 1.53 -3.02
C VAL A 74 2.13 2.14 -2.70
N VAL A 75 1.08 1.64 -3.32
CA VAL A 75 -0.27 2.21 -3.30
C VAL A 75 -1.23 1.17 -2.73
N LEU A 76 -2.03 1.55 -1.74
CA LEU A 76 -3.12 0.74 -1.21
C LEU A 76 -4.40 1.04 -2.01
N LEU A 77 -5.04 -0.02 -2.49
CA LEU A 77 -6.22 0.04 -3.34
C LEU A 77 -7.34 -0.82 -2.75
N ASP A 78 -8.58 -0.36 -2.88
CA ASP A 78 -9.76 -1.20 -2.65
C ASP A 78 -10.05 -2.14 -3.84
N ASP A 79 -11.19 -2.83 -3.79
CA ASP A 79 -11.61 -3.75 -4.85
C ASP A 79 -12.07 -3.04 -6.14
N GLU A 80 -12.34 -1.73 -6.08
CA GLU A 80 -12.76 -0.89 -7.20
C GLU A 80 -11.59 -0.09 -7.82
N ASP A 81 -10.36 -0.33 -7.37
CA ASP A 81 -9.14 0.40 -7.76
C ASP A 81 -9.10 1.85 -7.25
N ASN A 82 -9.92 2.21 -6.27
CA ASN A 82 -9.81 3.49 -5.59
C ASN A 82 -8.56 3.50 -4.70
N VAL A 83 -7.84 4.62 -4.71
CA VAL A 83 -6.62 4.80 -3.90
C VAL A 83 -7.00 5.19 -2.48
N LEU A 84 -6.61 4.36 -1.52
CA LEU A 84 -6.85 4.60 -0.10
C LEU A 84 -5.70 5.37 0.56
N ASP A 85 -4.46 5.01 0.23
CA ASP A 85 -3.24 5.69 0.68
C ASP A 85 -2.06 5.26 -0.21
N TRP A 86 -0.90 5.90 -0.06
CA TRP A 86 0.35 5.46 -0.67
C TRP A 86 1.56 5.83 0.18
N THR A 87 2.65 5.09 -0.03
CA THR A 87 3.94 5.36 0.59
C THR A 87 5.07 5.13 -0.42
N MET A 88 6.29 5.50 -0.05
CA MET A 88 7.49 5.19 -0.82
C MET A 88 8.44 4.37 0.03
N LEU A 89 8.96 3.29 -0.55
CA LEU A 89 9.97 2.41 0.03
C LEU A 89 11.31 2.64 -0.66
#